data_AF-A0A5B8V6L8-F1
#
_entry.id   AF-A0A5B8V6L8-F1
#
_cell.length_a   1.000
_cell.length_b   1.000
_cell.length_c   1.000
_cell.angle_alpha   90.00
_cell.angle_beta   90.00
_cell.angle_gamma   90.00
#
_symmetry.space_group_name_H-M   'P 1'
#
loop_
_entity.id
_entity.type
_entity.pdbx_description
1 polymer ?
#
loop_
_entity_poly.entity_id
_entity_poly.type
_entity_poly.pdbx_seq_one_letter_code
_entity_poly.pdbx_strand_id
1 'polypeptide(L)'
;MPGTLYLMKLHLRYRLWIAEMNEDISVLRIFDDHLAELQSRHEPTTANAVNNYKQQFAGFRKTIDELKHEMHLRKMDIAALTKEEVNTEKEKNEKELHVVLEKRYNDFRKQFDAFKNSFVLLDA
;
A
#
# COMPACT_ATOMS: atom_id res chain seq x y z
N MET A 1 16.10 26.97 -3.01
CA MET A 1 15.19 27.11 -1.85
C MET A 1 15.01 25.76 -1.17
N PRO A 2 15.20 25.65 0.16
CA PRO A 2 15.16 24.38 0.89
C PRO A 2 13.81 23.65 0.82
N GLY A 3 12.70 24.39 0.78
CA GLY A 3 11.33 23.84 0.73
C GLY A 3 10.99 23.08 -0.55
N THR A 4 11.44 23.60 -1.71
CA THR A 4 11.25 22.93 -3.01
C THR A 4 11.93 21.55 -3.05
N LEU A 5 13.11 21.41 -2.45
CA LEU A 5 13.83 20.13 -2.40
C LEU A 5 13.09 19.10 -1.52
N TYR A 6 12.50 19.54 -0.41
CA TYR A 6 11.69 18.68 0.44
C TYR A 6 10.46 18.15 -0.31
N LEU A 7 9.71 19.03 -0.96
CA LEU A 7 8.52 18.68 -1.75
C LEU A 7 8.85 17.68 -2.87
N MET A 8 9.96 17.87 -3.58
CA MET A 8 10.40 16.92 -4.61
C MET A 8 10.75 15.54 -4.04
N LYS A 9 11.39 15.48 -2.87
CA LYS A 9 11.66 14.20 -2.19
C LYS A 9 10.36 13.49 -1.80
N LEU A 10 9.38 14.24 -1.31
CA LEU A 10 8.08 13.71 -0.93
C LEU A 10 7.32 13.16 -2.14
N HIS A 11 7.32 13.91 -3.25
CA HIS A 11 6.75 13.45 -4.52
C HIS A 11 7.39 12.14 -5.01
N LEU A 12 8.73 12.02 -4.93
CA LEU A 12 9.42 10.78 -5.28
C LEU A 12 9.04 9.64 -4.33
N ARG A 13 8.97 9.90 -3.02
CA ARG A 13 8.61 8.90 -2.01
C ARG A 13 7.23 8.29 -2.28
N TYR A 14 6.22 9.11 -2.58
CA TYR A 14 4.90 8.59 -2.95
C TYR A 14 4.92 7.74 -4.22
N ARG A 15 5.75 8.08 -5.22
CA ARG A 15 5.90 7.23 -6.41
C ARG A 15 6.49 5.86 -6.06
N LEU A 16 7.45 5.80 -5.16
CA LEU A 16 8.06 4.54 -4.72
C LEU A 16 7.05 3.69 -3.95
N TRP A 17 6.33 4.26 -2.97
CA TRP A 17 5.32 3.53 -2.21
C TRP A 17 4.16 3.01 -3.09
N ILE A 18 3.74 3.79 -4.09
CA ILE A 18 2.75 3.32 -5.07
C ILE A 18 3.31 2.14 -5.89
N ALA A 19 4.58 2.18 -6.27
CA ALA A 19 5.21 1.08 -7.00
C ALA A 19 5.31 -0.19 -6.13
N GLU A 20 5.73 -0.06 -4.88
CA GLU A 20 5.77 -1.15 -3.90
C GLU A 20 4.37 -1.77 -3.71
N MET A 21 3.33 -0.96 -3.56
CA MET A 21 1.96 -1.48 -3.45
C MET A 21 1.44 -2.14 -4.73
N ASN A 22 1.93 -1.75 -5.92
CA ASN A 22 1.60 -2.46 -7.16
C ASN A 22 2.26 -3.86 -7.21
N GLU A 23 3.45 -3.99 -6.65
CA GLU A 23 4.09 -5.28 -6.45
C GLU A 23 3.29 -6.13 -5.46
N ASP A 24 2.84 -5.56 -4.34
CA ASP A 24 2.00 -6.25 -3.36
C ASP A 24 0.69 -6.80 -3.96
N ILE A 25 0.06 -6.07 -4.90
CA ILE A 25 -1.10 -6.58 -5.65
C ILE A 25 -0.75 -7.84 -6.45
N SER A 26 0.45 -7.88 -7.03
CA SER A 26 0.93 -9.04 -7.79
C SER A 26 1.16 -10.23 -6.88
N VAL A 27 1.72 -10.01 -5.69
CA VAL A 27 1.85 -11.04 -4.65
C VAL A 27 0.48 -11.60 -4.25
N LEU A 28 -0.50 -10.73 -3.97
CA LEU A 28 -1.87 -11.16 -3.65
C LEU A 28 -2.51 -12.00 -4.76
N ARG A 29 -2.17 -11.71 -6.03
CA ARG A 29 -2.67 -12.49 -7.16
C ARG A 29 -2.07 -13.90 -7.20
N ILE A 30 -0.76 -14.02 -6.94
CA ILE A 30 -0.09 -15.32 -6.83
C ILE A 30 -0.72 -16.14 -5.70
N PHE A 31 -1.01 -15.51 -4.56
CA PHE A 31 -1.66 -16.20 -3.45
C PHE A 31 -3.10 -16.61 -3.76
N ASP A 32 -3.87 -15.79 -4.49
CA ASP A 32 -5.20 -16.16 -4.99
C ASP A 32 -5.14 -17.42 -5.88
N ASP A 33 -4.18 -17.47 -6.80
CA ASP A 33 -3.97 -18.61 -7.70
C ASP A 33 -3.63 -19.88 -6.90
N HIS A 34 -2.76 -19.76 -5.89
CA HIS A 34 -2.41 -20.88 -5.01
C HIS A 34 -3.60 -21.38 -4.17
N LEU A 35 -4.43 -20.47 -3.63
CA LEU A 35 -5.65 -20.88 -2.93
C LEU A 35 -6.63 -21.61 -3.86
N ALA A 36 -6.74 -21.20 -5.12
CA ALA A 36 -7.58 -21.88 -6.09
C ALA A 36 -7.08 -23.31 -6.36
N GLU A 37 -5.76 -23.50 -6.44
CA GLU A 37 -5.14 -24.82 -6.56
C GLU A 37 -5.44 -25.69 -5.33
N LEU A 38 -5.26 -25.17 -4.11
CA LEU A 38 -5.59 -25.90 -2.88
C LEU A 38 -7.06 -26.32 -2.82
N GLN A 39 -7.98 -25.45 -3.23
CA GLN A 39 -9.41 -25.77 -3.28
C GLN A 39 -9.73 -26.91 -4.26
N SER A 40 -9.01 -26.98 -5.39
CA SER A 40 -9.21 -28.03 -6.40
C SER A 40 -8.83 -29.43 -5.90
N ARG A 41 -8.01 -29.52 -4.84
CA ARG A 41 -7.55 -30.78 -4.24
C ARG A 41 -8.56 -31.40 -3.24
N HIS A 42 -9.73 -30.78 -3.05
CA HIS A 42 -10.89 -31.31 -2.30
C HIS A 42 -10.65 -31.72 -0.83
N GLU A 43 -9.75 -31.05 -0.12
CA GLU A 43 -9.61 -31.26 1.33
C GLU A 43 -10.75 -30.57 2.11
N PRO A 44 -11.60 -31.30 2.88
CA PRO A 44 -12.75 -30.70 3.57
C PRO A 44 -12.38 -29.66 4.63
N THR A 45 -11.18 -29.78 5.19
CA THR A 45 -10.61 -28.92 6.24
C THR A 45 -10.11 -27.57 5.72
N THR A 46 -9.89 -27.41 4.41
CA THR A 46 -9.31 -26.18 3.84
C THR A 46 -10.33 -25.11 3.46
N ALA A 47 -11.62 -25.44 3.31
CA ALA A 47 -12.63 -24.51 2.81
C ALA A 47 -12.80 -23.25 3.68
N ASN A 48 -12.83 -23.40 5.01
CA ASN A 48 -12.94 -22.27 5.93
C ASN A 48 -11.67 -21.42 5.97
N ALA A 49 -10.50 -22.05 5.96
CA ALA A 49 -9.22 -21.35 5.92
C ALA A 49 -9.07 -20.53 4.63
N VAL A 50 -9.43 -21.11 3.48
CA VAL A 50 -9.39 -20.42 2.18
C VAL A 50 -10.33 -19.22 2.18
N ASN A 51 -11.55 -19.35 2.70
CA ASN A 51 -12.48 -18.22 2.78
C ASN A 51 -11.93 -17.09 3.67
N ASN A 52 -11.30 -17.43 4.79
CA ASN A 52 -10.65 -16.44 5.65
C ASN A 52 -9.52 -15.70 4.93
N TYR A 53 -8.71 -16.41 4.12
CA TYR A 53 -7.65 -15.77 3.33
C TYR A 53 -8.20 -14.88 2.22
N LYS A 54 -9.24 -15.31 1.50
CA LYS A 54 -9.90 -14.48 0.48
C LYS A 54 -10.44 -13.17 1.05
N GLN A 55 -11.02 -13.21 2.26
CA GLN A 55 -11.48 -12.01 2.96
C GLN A 55 -10.31 -11.08 3.31
N GLN A 56 -9.20 -11.63 3.82
CA GLN A 56 -8.00 -10.86 4.12
C GLN A 56 -7.40 -10.21 2.87
N PHE A 57 -7.30 -10.94 1.75
CA PHE A 57 -6.83 -10.38 0.48
C PHE A 57 -7.69 -9.22 -0.01
N ALA A 58 -9.03 -9.34 0.08
CA ALA A 58 -9.93 -8.26 -0.27
C ALA A 58 -9.71 -7.02 0.62
N GLY A 59 -9.48 -7.23 1.92
CA GLY A 59 -9.13 -6.17 2.86
C GLY A 59 -7.81 -5.46 2.51
N PHE A 60 -6.78 -6.22 2.13
CA PHE A 60 -5.50 -5.66 1.68
C PHE A 60 -5.63 -4.89 0.37
N ARG A 61 -6.34 -5.44 -0.63
CA ARG A 61 -6.61 -4.73 -1.90
C ARG A 61 -7.30 -3.40 -1.67
N LYS A 62 -8.33 -3.38 -0.82
CA LYS A 62 -9.03 -2.15 -0.45
C LYS A 62 -8.08 -1.13 0.20
N THR A 63 -7.27 -1.56 1.17
CA THR A 63 -6.31 -0.68 1.84
C THR A 63 -5.27 -0.12 0.86
N ILE A 64 -4.78 -0.95 -0.05
CA ILE A 64 -3.84 -0.55 -1.11
C ILE A 64 -4.49 0.51 -2.02
N ASP A 65 -5.72 0.29 -2.47
CA ASP A 65 -6.41 1.23 -3.35
C ASP A 65 -6.65 2.58 -2.67
N GLU A 66 -7.06 2.58 -1.41
CA GLU A 66 -7.24 3.80 -0.60
C GLU A 66 -5.93 4.57 -0.43
N LEU A 67 -4.85 3.88 -0.04
CA LEU A 67 -3.52 4.49 0.14
C LEU A 67 -2.98 5.05 -1.17
N LYS A 68 -3.07 4.28 -2.27
CA LYS A 68 -2.64 4.72 -3.59
C LYS A 68 -3.42 5.94 -4.04
N HIS A 69 -4.74 5.93 -3.89
CA HIS A 69 -5.60 7.05 -4.28
C HIS A 69 -5.17 8.33 -3.55
N GLU A 70 -4.99 8.26 -2.24
CA GLU A 70 -4.56 9.41 -1.45
C GLU A 70 -3.15 9.88 -1.83
N MET A 71 -2.19 8.96 -2.00
CA MET A 71 -0.84 9.30 -2.46
C MET A 71 -0.86 9.94 -3.86
N HIS A 72 -1.77 9.52 -4.75
CA HIS A 72 -1.94 10.14 -6.06
C HIS A 72 -2.42 11.58 -5.95
N LEU A 73 -3.42 11.86 -5.11
CA LEU A 73 -3.91 13.22 -4.86
C LEU A 73 -2.78 14.11 -4.32
N ARG A 74 -2.10 13.67 -3.26
CA ARG A 74 -0.98 14.43 -2.66
C ARG A 74 0.16 14.67 -3.65
N LYS A 75 0.46 13.69 -4.50
CA LYS A 75 1.46 13.85 -5.56
C LYS A 75 1.07 14.97 -6.53
N MET A 76 -0.21 15.07 -6.90
CA MET A 76 -0.72 16.15 -7.76
C MET A 76 -0.64 17.50 -7.06
N ASP A 77 -1.01 17.56 -5.78
CA ASP A 77 -0.93 18.78 -4.96
C ASP A 77 0.52 19.28 -4.88
N ILE A 78 1.47 18.39 -4.55
CA ILE A 78 2.90 18.72 -4.48
C ILE A 78 3.44 19.19 -5.85
N ALA A 79 3.00 18.58 -6.95
CA ALA A 79 3.39 19.00 -8.29
C ALA A 79 2.84 20.39 -8.66
N ALA A 80 1.70 20.79 -8.11
CA ALA A 80 1.18 22.15 -8.24
C ALA A 80 1.98 23.14 -7.38
N LEU A 81 2.25 22.79 -6.11
CA LEU A 81 3.03 23.63 -5.17
C LEU A 81 4.45 23.92 -5.63
N THR A 82 5.05 23.01 -6.41
CA THR A 82 6.40 23.20 -6.97
C THR A 82 6.43 24.13 -8.18
N LYS A 83 5.28 24.45 -8.77
CA LYS A 83 5.13 25.41 -9.88
C LYS A 83 4.72 26.81 -9.41
N GLU A 84 4.00 26.90 -8.31
CA GLU A 84 3.66 28.16 -7.64
C GLU A 84 4.85 28.67 -6.80
N GLU A 85 4.93 29.98 -6.51
CA GLU A 85 5.84 30.46 -5.47
C GLU A 85 5.48 29.76 -4.15
N VAL A 86 6.44 29.01 -3.60
CA VAL A 86 6.22 28.13 -2.44
C VAL A 86 5.73 28.97 -1.25
N ASN A 87 4.45 28.80 -0.91
CA ASN A 87 3.89 29.34 0.33
C ASN A 87 4.23 28.39 1.49
N THR A 88 4.96 28.92 2.48
CA THR A 88 5.41 28.21 3.69
C THR A 88 4.27 27.51 4.44
N GLU A 89 3.05 28.06 4.42
CA GLU A 89 1.88 27.47 5.06
C GLU A 89 1.40 26.21 4.32
N LYS A 90 1.35 26.26 2.98
CA LYS A 90 1.01 25.10 2.15
C LYS A 90 2.05 23.99 2.31
N GLU A 91 3.34 24.33 2.39
CA GLU A 91 4.41 23.36 2.65
C GLU A 91 4.27 22.69 4.03
N LYS A 92 3.88 23.46 5.05
CA LYS A 92 3.65 22.92 6.41
C LYS A 92 2.47 21.95 6.41
N ASN A 93 1.37 22.29 5.73
CA ASN A 93 0.21 21.41 5.62
C ASN A 93 0.58 20.07 4.96
N GLU A 94 1.32 20.10 3.85
CA GLU A 94 1.78 18.87 3.19
C GLU A 94 2.68 18.00 4.09
N LYS A 95 3.50 18.62 4.96
CA LYS A 95 4.30 17.88 5.96
C LYS A 95 3.42 17.15 6.96
N GLU A 96 2.40 17.81 7.50
CA GLU A 96 1.50 17.21 8.49
C GLU A 96 0.69 16.06 7.87
N LEU A 97 0.18 16.26 6.65
CA LEU A 97 -0.50 15.23 5.88
C LEU A 97 0.40 14.04 5.58
N HIS A 98 1.66 14.30 5.21
CA HIS A 98 2.65 13.24 5.00
C HIS A 98 2.84 12.36 6.24
N VAL A 99 2.95 12.94 7.44
CA VAL A 99 3.14 12.17 8.68
C VAL A 99 1.99 11.18 8.91
N VAL A 100 0.75 11.62 8.66
CA VAL A 100 -0.43 10.76 8.79
C VAL A 100 -0.40 9.63 7.77
N LEU A 101 -0.08 9.95 6.52
CA LEU A 101 -0.04 8.97 5.43
C LEU A 101 1.12 7.98 5.58
N GLU A 102 2.29 8.44 6.03
CA GLU A 102 3.46 7.62 6.34
C GLU A 102 3.15 6.62 7.45
N LYS A 103 2.46 7.05 8.51
CA LYS A 103 2.03 6.15 9.57
C LYS A 103 1.12 5.04 9.02
N ARG A 104 0.08 5.40 8.27
CA ARG A 104 -0.86 4.43 7.67
C ARG A 104 -0.16 3.46 6.71
N TYR A 105 0.77 3.97 5.90
CA TYR A 105 1.59 3.15 5.02
C TYR A 105 2.43 2.13 5.80
N ASN A 106 3.12 2.58 6.85
CA ASN A 106 3.95 1.71 7.68
C ASN A 106 3.13 0.67 8.45
N ASP A 107 1.94 1.05 8.93
CA ASP A 107 1.03 0.12 9.60
C ASP A 107 0.50 -0.94 8.62
N PHE A 108 0.17 -0.55 7.38
CA PHE A 108 -0.14 -1.49 6.31
C PHE A 108 1.03 -2.44 6.02
N ARG A 109 2.25 -1.92 5.86
CA ARG A 109 3.45 -2.74 5.59
C ARG A 109 3.68 -3.80 6.64
N LYS A 110 3.61 -3.43 7.93
CA LYS A 110 3.73 -4.39 9.04
C LYS A 110 2.69 -5.52 8.95
N GLN A 111 1.44 -5.17 8.69
CA GLN A 111 0.35 -6.15 8.57
C GLN A 111 0.54 -7.05 7.34
N PHE A 112 0.89 -6.47 6.20
CA PHE A 112 1.09 -7.20 4.95
C PHE A 112 2.31 -8.13 5.01
N ASP A 113 3.42 -7.69 5.61
CA ASP A 113 4.62 -8.51 5.77
C ASP A 113 4.41 -9.66 6.76
N ALA A 114 3.73 -9.41 7.88
CA ALA A 114 3.33 -10.47 8.81
C ALA A 114 2.42 -11.49 8.13
N PHE A 115 1.47 -11.01 7.33
CA PHE A 115 0.55 -11.83 6.57
C PHE A 115 1.27 -12.71 5.54
N LYS A 116 2.14 -12.14 4.70
CA LYS A 116 2.93 -12.89 3.71
C LYS A 116 3.72 -14.01 4.37
N ASN A 117 4.41 -13.71 5.47
CA ASN A 117 5.20 -14.71 6.19
C ASN A 117 4.33 -15.85 6.71
N SER A 118 3.14 -15.54 7.25
CA SER A 118 2.20 -16.57 7.70
C SER A 118 1.66 -17.45 6.56
N PHE A 119 1.45 -16.86 5.37
CA PHE A 119 0.95 -17.58 4.22
C PHE A 119 2.01 -18.49 3.59
N VAL A 120 3.27 -18.04 3.53
CA VAL A 120 4.38 -18.88 3.04
C VAL A 120 4.63 -20.07 3.97
N LEU A 121 4.45 -19.90 5.28
CA LEU A 121 4.60 -20.98 6.26
C LEU A 121 3.47 -22.01 6.22
N LEU A 122 2.35 -21.74 5.54
CA LEU A 122 1.26 -22.71 5.41
C LEU A 122 1.60 -23.87 4.46
N ASP A 123 2.56 -23.68 3.57
CA ASP A 123 2.98 -24.63 2.55
C ASP A 123 4.31 -25.34 2.92
N ALA A 124 4.90 -25.00 4.09
CA ALA A 124 6.16 -25.53 4.62
C ALA A 124 5.93 -26.55 5.74
#